data_AF-A0ABD5H140-F1
#
_entry.id   AF-A0ABD5H140-F1
#
_cell.length_a   1.000
_cell.length_b   1.000
_cell.length_c   1.000
_cell.angle_alpha   90.00
_cell.angle_beta   90.00
_cell.angle_gamma   90.00
#
_symmetry.space_group_name_H-M   'P 1'
#
loop_
_entity.id
_entity.type
_entity.pdbx_description
1 polymer ?
#
loop_
_entity_poly.entity_id
_entity_poly.type
_entity_poly.pdbx_seq_one_letter_code
_entity_poly.pdbx_strand_id
1 'polypeptide(L)'
;MHNIQALDKWLVGLWYTSGGLDDQQFNIAAYELIRSNPGRILDSGEIREYILSKYDGVAEEGGDIWNLACERAFLVTNLSEFMKINNI
;
A
#
# COMPACT_ATOMS: atom_id res chain seq x y z
N MET A 1 14.79 6.28 2.71
CA MET A 1 13.38 6.67 2.70
C MET A 1 12.80 6.37 1.32
N HIS A 2 11.85 5.46 1.24
CA HIS A 2 11.17 5.09 -0.01
C HIS A 2 10.23 6.20 -0.45
N ASN A 3 10.01 6.34 -1.76
CA ASN A 3 9.01 7.29 -2.27
C ASN A 3 7.60 6.68 -2.14
N ILE A 4 7.06 6.65 -0.92
CA ILE A 4 5.78 5.98 -0.59
C ILE A 4 4.55 6.84 -0.95
N GLN A 5 4.76 8.10 -1.33
CA GLN A 5 3.69 9.08 -1.62
C GLN A 5 2.76 8.68 -2.79
N ALA A 6 3.18 7.77 -3.68
CA ALA A 6 2.30 7.24 -4.73
C ALA A 6 1.01 6.60 -4.18
N LEU A 7 1.04 6.08 -2.95
CA LEU A 7 -0.14 5.55 -2.28
C LEU A 7 -1.17 6.62 -1.92
N ASP A 8 -0.79 7.90 -1.85
CA ASP A 8 -1.74 8.97 -1.53
C ASP A 8 -2.90 9.01 -2.54
N LYS A 9 -2.65 8.70 -3.82
CA LYS A 9 -3.71 8.64 -4.85
C LYS A 9 -4.80 7.62 -4.53
N TRP A 10 -4.45 6.53 -3.85
CA TRP A 10 -5.39 5.50 -3.40
C TRP A 10 -6.00 5.85 -2.03
N LEU A 11 -5.25 6.56 -1.18
CA LEU A 11 -5.67 6.90 0.19
C LEU A 11 -6.59 8.14 0.26
N VAL A 12 -6.78 8.87 -0.84
CA VAL A 12 -7.65 10.06 -0.88
C VAL A 12 -9.13 9.63 -0.94
N GLY A 13 -9.80 9.75 0.20
CA GLY A 13 -11.26 9.68 0.34
C GLY A 13 -11.73 8.36 0.92
N LEU A 14 -12.27 8.40 2.15
CA LEU A 14 -13.30 7.50 2.73
C LEU A 14 -13.34 6.02 2.29
N TRP A 15 -12.20 5.45 1.91
CA TRP A 15 -11.98 4.11 1.34
C TRP A 15 -12.55 2.98 2.23
N TYR A 16 -12.66 3.21 3.53
CA TYR A 16 -13.25 2.27 4.50
C TYR A 16 -14.78 2.36 4.63
N THR A 17 -15.43 3.40 4.08
CA THR A 17 -16.88 3.65 4.24
C THR A 17 -17.72 3.48 2.97
N SER A 18 -17.14 3.50 1.77
CA SER A 18 -17.90 3.54 0.51
C SER A 18 -18.07 2.18 -0.20
N GLY A 19 -17.89 1.06 0.50
CA GLY A 19 -18.42 -0.24 0.06
C GLY A 19 -17.75 -0.88 -1.17
N GLY A 20 -16.58 -0.39 -1.57
CA GLY A 20 -15.80 -1.02 -2.63
C GLY A 20 -14.37 -0.54 -2.56
N LEU A 21 -13.49 -1.41 -2.09
CA LEU A 21 -12.07 -1.35 -2.42
C LEU A 21 -12.00 -1.22 -3.94
N ASP A 22 -11.66 -0.05 -4.45
CA ASP A 22 -11.29 0.05 -5.86
C ASP A 22 -9.91 -0.61 -5.99
N ASP A 23 -9.91 -1.95 -6.05
CA ASP A 23 -8.71 -2.78 -6.24
C ASP A 23 -7.93 -2.31 -7.46
N GLN A 24 -8.59 -1.72 -8.47
CA GLN A 24 -7.94 -1.13 -9.62
C GLN A 24 -7.12 0.10 -9.23
N GLN A 25 -7.66 1.01 -8.41
CA GLN A 25 -6.90 2.16 -7.89
C GLN A 25 -5.72 1.73 -7.00
N PHE A 26 -5.93 0.73 -6.14
CA PHE A 26 -4.84 0.16 -5.35
C PHE A 26 -3.74 -0.40 -6.25
N ASN A 27 -4.10 -1.21 -7.25
CA ASN A 27 -3.13 -1.81 -8.17
C ASN A 27 -2.35 -0.75 -8.96
N ILE A 28 -3.02 0.33 -9.41
CA ILE A 28 -2.35 1.46 -10.06
C ILE A 28 -1.35 2.14 -9.12
N ALA A 29 -1.76 2.45 -7.89
CA ALA A 29 -0.89 3.09 -6.90
C ALA A 29 0.30 2.20 -6.52
N ALA A 30 0.07 0.90 -6.33
CA ALA A 30 1.12 -0.10 -6.06
C ALA A 30 2.12 -0.17 -7.23
N TYR A 31 1.65 -0.19 -8.47
CA TYR A 31 2.51 -0.21 -9.65
C TYR A 31 3.34 1.08 -9.79
N GLU A 32 2.73 2.24 -9.59
CA GLU A 32 3.44 3.53 -9.59
C GLU A 32 4.51 3.59 -8.48
N LEU A 33 4.18 3.07 -7.30
CA LEU A 33 5.09 2.97 -6.16
C LEU A 33 6.31 2.11 -6.50
N ILE A 34 6.11 0.91 -7.06
CA ILE A 34 7.20 0.00 -7.42
C ILE A 34 8.07 0.61 -8.52
N ARG A 35 7.47 1.18 -9.58
CA ARG A 35 8.20 1.88 -10.64
C ARG A 35 9.04 3.04 -10.14
N SER A 36 8.57 3.74 -9.11
CA SER A 36 9.29 4.87 -8.50
C SER A 36 10.45 4.43 -7.60
N ASN A 37 10.58 3.12 -7.33
CA ASN A 37 11.64 2.52 -6.51
C ASN A 37 12.34 1.36 -7.26
N PRO A 38 12.97 1.63 -8.43
CA PRO A 38 13.49 0.59 -9.30
C PRO A 38 14.55 -0.30 -8.63
N GLY A 39 14.44 -1.62 -8.85
CA GLY A 39 15.38 -2.62 -8.33
C GLY A 39 15.29 -2.89 -6.82
N ARG A 40 14.31 -2.30 -6.13
CA ARG A 40 14.11 -2.45 -4.69
C ARG A 40 12.91 -3.33 -4.39
N ILE A 41 13.04 -4.11 -3.32
CA ILE A 41 11.90 -4.75 -2.66
C ILE A 41 11.39 -3.73 -1.65
N LEU A 42 10.08 -3.51 -1.64
CA LEU A 42 9.44 -2.56 -0.73
C LEU A 42 9.01 -3.29 0.54
N ASP A 43 9.36 -2.75 1.70
CA ASP A 43 9.07 -3.37 2.99
C ASP A 43 7.61 -3.18 3.39
N SER A 44 6.96 -4.29 3.75
CA SER A 44 5.55 -4.28 4.17
C SER A 44 5.33 -3.52 5.48
N GLY A 45 6.32 -3.46 6.37
CA GLY A 45 6.24 -2.68 7.61
C GLY A 45 6.15 -1.19 7.31
N GLU A 46 7.09 -0.67 6.51
CA GLU A 46 7.09 0.75 6.10
C GLU A 46 5.81 1.14 5.35
N ILE A 47 5.33 0.27 4.45
CA ILE A 47 4.09 0.53 3.71
C ILE A 47 2.86 0.52 4.64
N ARG A 48 2.77 -0.47 5.54
CA ARG A 48 1.68 -0.55 6.53
C ARG A 48 1.65 0.70 7.39
N GLU A 49 2.80 1.09 7.96
CA GLU A 49 2.91 2.29 8.79
C GLU A 49 2.48 3.56 8.03
N TYR A 50 2.85 3.66 6.75
CA TYR A 50 2.41 4.77 5.91
C TYR A 50 0.89 4.79 5.73
N ILE A 51 0.26 3.66 5.40
CA ILE A 51 -1.19 3.55 5.24
C ILE A 51 -1.90 3.94 6.55
N LEU A 52 -1.46 3.37 7.67
CA LEU A 52 -2.03 3.62 9.00
C LEU A 52 -1.91 5.08 9.41
N SER A 53 -0.83 5.79 9.03
CA SER A 53 -0.65 7.22 9.33
C SER A 53 -1.75 8.11 8.76
N LYS A 54 -2.52 7.64 7.77
CA LYS A 54 -3.67 8.38 7.20
C LYS A 54 -4.98 8.14 7.95
N TYR A 55 -4.98 7.22 8.91
CA TYR A 55 -6.14 6.80 9.71
C TYR A 55 -5.86 6.91 11.21
N ASP A 56 -5.05 7.89 11.59
CA ASP A 56 -4.71 8.16 12.98
C ASP A 56 -5.99 8.38 13.80
N GLY A 57 -6.06 7.72 14.96
CA GLY A 57 -7.22 7.73 15.85
C GLY A 57 -8.37 6.80 15.48
N VAL A 58 -8.34 6.07 14.36
CA VAL A 58 -9.38 5.07 14.00
C VAL A 58 -8.82 3.70 13.62
N ALA A 59 -7.53 3.59 13.30
CA ALA A 59 -6.88 2.33 12.93
C ALA A 59 -6.32 1.59 14.16
N GLU A 60 -7.21 0.96 14.94
CA GLU A 60 -6.83 0.13 16.07
C GLU A 60 -6.13 -1.17 15.60
N GLU A 61 -5.09 -1.59 16.34
CA GLU A 61 -4.37 -2.83 16.05
C GLU A 61 -5.32 -4.05 16.07
N GLY A 62 -5.29 -4.83 14.99
CA GLY A 62 -6.20 -5.96 14.78
C GLY A 62 -7.60 -5.60 14.30
N GLY A 63 -7.95 -4.30 14.19
CA GLY A 63 -9.19 -3.82 13.58
C GLY A 63 -9.21 -3.92 12.05
N ASP A 64 -10.35 -3.59 11.44
CA ASP A 64 -10.56 -3.74 9.99
C ASP A 64 -9.54 -2.95 9.16
N ILE A 65 -9.31 -1.68 9.53
CA ILE A 65 -8.33 -0.81 8.86
C ILE A 65 -6.91 -1.38 9.00
N TRP A 66 -6.58 -1.90 10.18
CA TRP A 66 -5.27 -2.50 10.44
C TRP A 66 -5.04 -3.75 9.60
N ASN A 67 -6.01 -4.66 9.60
CA ASN A 67 -5.92 -5.92 8.87
C ASN A 67 -5.82 -5.67 7.35
N LEU A 68 -6.61 -4.73 6.85
CA LEU A 68 -6.55 -4.32 5.45
C LEU A 68 -5.23 -3.63 5.09
N ALA A 69 -4.70 -2.76 5.95
CA ALA A 69 -3.39 -2.17 5.76
C ALA A 69 -2.28 -3.24 5.72
N CYS A 70 -2.35 -4.25 6.58
CA CYS A 70 -1.43 -5.39 6.57
C CYS A 70 -1.51 -6.17 5.25
N GLU A 71 -2.72 -6.51 4.80
CA GLU A 71 -2.95 -7.24 3.55
C GLU A 71 -2.37 -6.47 2.34
N ARG A 72 -2.71 -5.19 2.23
CA ARG A 72 -2.29 -4.35 1.11
C ARG A 72 -0.79 -4.10 1.10
N ALA A 73 -0.19 -3.88 2.28
CA ALA A 73 1.25 -3.75 2.38
C ALA A 73 1.99 -5.03 1.96
N PHE A 74 1.48 -6.19 2.39
CA PHE A 74 2.05 -7.48 2.00
C PHE A 74 1.96 -7.73 0.48
N LEU A 75 0.83 -7.37 -0.14
CA LEU A 75 0.66 -7.44 -1.60
C LEU A 75 1.68 -6.59 -2.35
N VAL A 76 1.92 -5.35 -1.91
CA VAL A 76 2.94 -4.48 -2.54
C VAL A 76 4.34 -5.10 -2.43
N THR A 77 4.69 -5.66 -1.28
CA THR A 77 5.99 -6.36 -1.10
C THR A 77 6.13 -7.51 -2.09
N ASN A 78 5.14 -8.39 -2.19
CA ASN A 78 5.15 -9.52 -3.12
C ASN A 78 5.27 -9.07 -4.58
N LEU A 79 4.53 -8.02 -4.97
CA LEU A 79 4.61 -7.45 -6.32
C LEU A 79 6.00 -6.86 -6.60
N SER A 80 6.58 -6.14 -5.64
CA SER A 80 7.92 -5.57 -5.78
C SER A 80 9.00 -6.64 -5.92
N GLU A 81 8.88 -7.74 -5.18
CA GLU A 81 9.77 -8.90 -5.27
C GLU A 81 9.62 -9.60 -6.61
N PHE A 82 8.38 -9.85 -7.05
CA PHE A 82 8.10 -10.45 -8.35
C PHE A 82 8.70 -9.61 -9.49
N MET A 83 8.48 -8.29 -9.51
CA MET A 83 9.02 -7.41 -10.55
C MET A 83 10.56 -7.42 -10.56
N LYS A 84 11.18 -7.36 -9.37
CA LYS A 84 12.65 -7.44 -9.24
C LYS A 84 13.22 -8.74 -9.79
N ILE A 85 12.62 -9.90 -9.46
CA ILE A 85 13.08 -11.21 -9.94
C ILE A 85 12.98 -11.30 -11.47
N ASN A 86 11.95 -10.69 -12.05
CA ASN A 86 11.70 -10.74 -13.49
C ASN A 86 12.39 -9.62 -14.30
N ASN A 87 13.17 -8.74 -13.66
CA ASN A 87 13.78 -7.56 -14.30
C ASN A 87 12.77 -6.67 -15.05
N ILE A 88 11.57 -6.51 -14.48
CA ILE A 88 10.51 -5.61 -14.95
C ILE A 88 10.58 -4.31 -14.16
#